data_AF-A0A9W9EVA1-F1
#
_entry.id   AF-A0A9W9EVA1-F1
#
_cell.length_a   1.000
_cell.length_b   1.000
_cell.length_c   1.000
_cell.angle_alpha   90.00
_cell.angle_beta   90.00
_cell.angle_gamma   90.00
#
_symmetry.space_group_name_H-M   'P 1'
#
loop_
_entity.id
_entity.type
_entity.pdbx_description
1 polymer ?
#
loop_
_entity_poly.entity_id
_entity_poly.type
_entity_poly.pdbx_seq_one_letter_code
_entity_poly.pdbx_strand_id
1 'polypeptide(L)'
;MWKQMEIIFTGFSNTQNLYDLALDLKPELATLDRELEDWQQSQKEEFKPVTIDPGVSPSLNPGAGYWHGRVDMYVDLYIATLWNISRIARCILKDLITRLPAVPNDDLHHKDDQQTAFDMAEDIIASLPYHFSEDLQVFLKDRHNHTKITNPGRPAGGLLIMHAIRAASRLEILPLDMREYFKTCLTWMGKRMGIGQAAFLAEVSNLPGFVRYCL
;
A
#
# COMPACT_ATOMS: atom_id res chain seq x y z
N MET A 1 -1.39 -18.85 18.02
CA MET A 1 -1.43 -17.46 17.50
C MET A 1 -0.42 -16.54 18.19
N TRP A 2 -0.67 -15.99 19.40
CA TRP A 2 0.27 -15.04 20.04
C TRP A 2 1.67 -15.62 20.37
N LYS A 3 1.74 -16.89 20.81
CA LYS A 3 3.02 -17.56 21.07
C LYS A 3 3.85 -17.85 19.80
N GLN A 4 3.22 -17.92 18.63
CA GLN A 4 3.96 -18.11 17.36
C GLN A 4 4.61 -16.81 16.90
N MET A 5 3.97 -15.67 17.13
CA MET A 5 4.57 -14.36 16.86
C MET A 5 5.79 -14.10 17.75
N GLU A 6 5.75 -14.46 19.05
CA GLU A 6 6.91 -14.32 19.95
C GLU A 6 8.14 -15.15 19.51
N ILE A 7 7.93 -16.34 18.94
CA ILE A 7 9.00 -17.18 18.42
C ILE A 7 9.65 -16.52 17.18
N ILE A 8 8.84 -15.93 16.30
CA ILE A 8 9.33 -15.17 15.13
C ILE A 8 10.18 -13.97 15.56
N PHE A 9 9.83 -13.31 16.67
CA PHE A 9 10.57 -12.13 17.14
C PHE A 9 11.85 -12.44 17.94
N THR A 10 11.98 -13.63 18.55
CA THR A 10 13.11 -13.98 19.42
C THR A 10 14.27 -14.73 18.73
N GLY A 11 14.08 -15.24 17.52
CA GLY A 11 15.08 -16.04 16.78
C GLY A 11 16.30 -15.29 16.20
N PHE A 12 16.36 -13.96 16.34
CA PHE A 12 17.24 -13.07 15.56
C PHE A 12 18.76 -13.10 15.84
N SER A 13 19.33 -14.13 16.49
CA SER A 13 20.71 -14.07 17.02
C SER A 13 21.74 -15.05 16.43
N ASN A 14 21.52 -15.71 15.28
CA ASN A 14 22.60 -16.51 14.66
C ASN A 14 22.43 -16.63 13.13
N THR A 15 23.49 -16.48 12.34
CA THR A 15 23.41 -16.53 10.86
C THR A 15 22.99 -17.89 10.30
N GLN A 16 23.26 -18.99 11.02
CA GLN A 16 22.71 -20.32 10.69
C GLN A 16 21.19 -20.36 10.86
N ASN A 17 20.65 -19.61 11.84
CA ASN A 17 19.22 -19.52 12.13
C ASN A 17 18.45 -18.78 11.02
N LEU A 18 19.08 -17.80 10.35
CA LEU A 18 18.44 -17.00 9.30
C LEU A 18 18.13 -17.80 8.03
N TYR A 19 18.98 -18.76 7.66
CA TYR A 19 18.74 -19.64 6.51
C TYR A 19 17.64 -20.66 6.80
N ASP A 20 17.69 -21.29 7.98
CA ASP A 20 16.64 -22.23 8.42
C ASP A 20 15.29 -21.51 8.54
N LEU A 21 15.28 -20.30 9.10
CA LEU A 21 14.09 -19.44 9.14
C LEU A 21 13.59 -19.08 7.74
N ALA A 22 14.47 -18.76 6.80
CA ALA A 22 14.07 -18.46 5.42
C ALA A 22 13.48 -19.69 4.71
N LEU A 23 14.04 -20.88 4.95
CA LEU A 23 13.54 -22.15 4.41
C LEU A 23 12.12 -22.45 4.89
N ASP A 24 11.83 -22.18 6.16
CA ASP A 24 10.51 -22.43 6.75
C ASP A 24 9.50 -21.31 6.39
N LEU A 25 9.92 -20.05 6.46
CA LEU A 25 9.01 -18.90 6.38
C LEU A 25 8.67 -18.49 4.94
N LYS A 26 9.60 -18.59 3.98
CA LYS A 26 9.33 -18.19 2.58
C LYS A 26 8.14 -18.94 1.97
N PRO A 27 8.04 -20.28 2.10
CA PRO A 27 6.88 -21.02 1.59
C PRO A 27 5.56 -20.59 2.22
N GLU A 28 5.56 -20.29 3.52
CA GLU A 28 4.36 -19.81 4.24
C GLU A 28 3.91 -18.44 3.72
N LEU A 29 4.85 -17.48 3.57
CA LEU A 29 4.57 -16.15 3.04
C LEU A 29 4.07 -16.22 1.59
N ALA A 30 4.69 -17.05 0.75
CA ALA A 30 4.27 -17.25 -0.63
C ALA A 30 2.90 -17.93 -0.75
N THR A 31 2.57 -18.82 0.19
CA THR A 31 1.24 -19.44 0.27
C THR A 31 0.19 -18.41 0.63
N LEU A 32 0.43 -17.57 1.64
CA LEU A 32 -0.50 -16.52 2.03
C LEU A 32 -0.70 -15.46 0.92
N ASP A 33 0.36 -15.11 0.19
CA ASP A 33 0.27 -14.21 -0.97
C ASP A 33 -0.64 -14.82 -2.06
N ARG A 34 -0.49 -16.11 -2.34
CA ARG A 34 -1.33 -16.83 -3.30
C ARG A 34 -2.79 -16.89 -2.86
N GLU A 35 -3.07 -17.15 -1.58
CA GLU A 35 -4.44 -17.14 -1.05
C GLU A 35 -5.11 -15.76 -1.20
N LEU A 36 -4.35 -14.69 -0.98
CA LEU A 36 -4.86 -13.32 -1.21
C LEU A 36 -5.09 -13.04 -2.71
N GLU A 37 -4.23 -13.54 -3.59
CA GLU A 37 -4.42 -13.46 -5.03
C GLU A 37 -5.68 -14.22 -5.49
N ASP A 38 -5.85 -15.46 -5.03
CA ASP A 38 -7.02 -16.28 -5.33
C ASP A 38 -8.31 -15.62 -4.82
N TRP A 39 -8.25 -14.99 -3.63
CA TRP A 39 -9.35 -14.17 -3.14
C TRP A 39 -9.66 -12.99 -4.08
N GLN A 40 -8.64 -12.25 -4.56
CA GLN A 40 -8.84 -11.14 -5.50
C GLN A 40 -9.48 -11.62 -6.81
N GLN A 41 -9.00 -12.74 -7.36
CA GLN A 41 -9.47 -13.30 -8.63
C GLN A 41 -10.90 -13.88 -8.52
N SER A 42 -11.28 -14.40 -7.35
CA SER A 42 -12.60 -14.99 -7.11
C SER A 42 -13.71 -13.96 -6.84
N GLN A 43 -13.38 -12.66 -6.74
CA GLN A 43 -14.39 -11.62 -6.55
C GLN A 43 -15.34 -11.51 -7.75
N LYS A 44 -16.62 -11.30 -7.47
CA LYS A 44 -17.62 -10.98 -8.50
C LYS A 44 -17.32 -9.64 -9.15
N GLU A 45 -17.71 -9.51 -10.42
CA GLU A 45 -17.44 -8.31 -11.22
C GLU A 45 -18.00 -7.03 -10.58
N GLU A 46 -19.17 -7.10 -9.94
CA GLU A 46 -19.80 -5.98 -9.21
C GLU A 46 -18.96 -5.45 -8.03
N PHE A 47 -18.04 -6.25 -7.50
CA PHE A 47 -17.15 -5.86 -6.41
C PHE A 47 -15.74 -5.51 -6.88
N LYS A 48 -15.44 -5.65 -8.18
CA LYS A 48 -14.13 -5.29 -8.72
C LYS A 48 -14.01 -3.76 -8.90
N PRO A 49 -12.77 -3.23 -8.86
CA PRO A 49 -12.53 -1.83 -9.23
C PRO A 49 -12.95 -1.58 -10.69
N VAL A 50 -13.57 -0.43 -10.94
CA VAL A 50 -13.89 0.03 -12.29
C VAL A 50 -13.01 1.23 -12.61
N THR A 51 -12.15 1.10 -13.61
CA THR A 51 -11.35 2.23 -14.09
C THR A 51 -12.23 3.23 -14.84
N ILE A 52 -12.28 4.46 -14.35
CA ILE A 52 -13.11 5.54 -14.91
C ILE A 52 -12.30 6.64 -15.62
N ASP A 53 -10.99 6.64 -15.42
CA ASP A 53 -10.06 7.49 -16.14
C ASP A 53 -8.76 6.71 -16.33
N PRO A 54 -8.32 6.45 -17.59
CA PRO A 54 -7.10 5.69 -17.87
C PRO A 54 -5.83 6.47 -17.53
N GLY A 55 -5.92 7.79 -17.30
CA GLY A 55 -4.86 8.58 -16.69
C GLY A 55 -4.42 9.83 -17.44
N VAL A 56 -3.56 10.59 -16.76
CA VAL A 56 -2.94 11.83 -17.25
C VAL A 56 -1.42 11.69 -17.25
N SER A 57 -0.76 12.53 -18.06
CA SER A 57 0.69 12.59 -18.14
C SER A 57 1.34 12.88 -16.77
N PRO A 58 2.60 12.45 -16.56
CA PRO A 58 3.28 12.60 -15.29
C PRO A 58 3.39 14.07 -14.87
N SER A 59 3.07 14.35 -13.60
CA SER A 59 3.40 15.63 -12.96
C SER A 59 4.65 15.46 -12.10
N LEU A 60 5.56 16.44 -12.11
CA LEU A 60 6.83 16.37 -11.38
C LEU A 60 6.64 16.32 -9.85
N ASN A 61 5.53 16.84 -9.32
CA ASN A 61 5.22 16.88 -7.90
C ASN A 61 3.70 16.68 -7.69
N PRO A 62 3.22 15.43 -7.76
CA PRO A 62 1.79 15.16 -7.68
C PRO A 62 1.24 15.47 -6.29
N GLY A 63 0.16 16.25 -6.24
CA GLY A 63 -0.61 16.42 -5.01
C GLY A 63 -1.37 15.15 -4.61
N ALA A 64 -1.88 15.09 -3.39
CA ALA A 64 -2.68 13.94 -2.94
C ALA A 64 -3.87 13.68 -3.88
N GLY A 65 -4.01 12.44 -4.33
CA GLY A 65 -4.97 12.01 -5.36
C GLY A 65 -4.56 12.29 -6.81
N TYR A 66 -3.47 13.02 -7.06
CA TYR A 66 -3.03 13.42 -8.41
C TYR A 66 -1.78 12.67 -8.88
N TRP A 67 -1.69 11.37 -8.62
CA TRP A 67 -0.66 10.53 -9.22
C TRP A 67 -0.92 10.31 -10.71
N HIS A 68 0.14 9.99 -11.44
CA HIS A 68 0.03 9.64 -12.84
C HIS A 68 -0.73 8.33 -13.02
N GLY A 69 -1.36 8.14 -14.18
CA GLY A 69 -2.09 6.91 -14.46
C GLY A 69 -3.53 6.92 -13.96
N ARG A 70 -4.09 5.73 -13.77
CA ARG A 70 -5.53 5.54 -13.79
C ARG A 70 -6.23 5.94 -12.48
N VAL A 71 -7.56 6.09 -12.54
CA VAL A 71 -8.42 6.31 -11.38
C VAL A 71 -9.50 5.25 -11.39
N ASP A 72 -9.66 4.59 -10.25
CA ASP A 72 -10.59 3.50 -10.06
C ASP A 72 -11.72 3.93 -9.12
N MET A 73 -12.95 3.54 -9.46
CA MET A 73 -14.11 3.60 -8.57
C MET A 73 -14.51 2.22 -8.05
N TYR A 74 -15.26 2.26 -6.96
CA TYR A 74 -15.78 1.08 -6.28
C TYR A 74 -17.28 1.27 -6.01
N VAL A 75 -17.96 0.18 -5.71
CA VAL A 75 -19.38 0.23 -5.32
C VAL A 75 -19.59 1.05 -4.06
N ASP A 76 -18.68 0.93 -3.08
CA ASP A 76 -18.64 1.73 -1.87
C ASP A 76 -17.22 1.80 -1.27
N LEU A 77 -17.06 2.64 -0.24
CA LEU A 77 -15.79 2.79 0.48
C LEU A 77 -15.37 1.53 1.24
N TYR A 78 -16.30 0.68 1.66
CA TYR A 78 -15.98 -0.56 2.39
C TYR A 78 -15.30 -1.58 1.46
N ILE A 79 -15.86 -1.79 0.27
CA ILE A 79 -15.25 -2.65 -0.76
C ILE A 79 -13.90 -2.08 -1.19
N ALA A 80 -13.81 -0.76 -1.41
CA ALA A 80 -12.53 -0.11 -1.71
C ALA A 80 -11.47 -0.38 -0.62
N THR A 81 -11.87 -0.37 0.65
CA THR A 81 -10.98 -0.71 1.77
C THR A 81 -10.53 -2.16 1.74
N LEU A 82 -11.43 -3.12 1.50
CA LEU A 82 -11.07 -4.54 1.44
C LEU A 82 -10.01 -4.80 0.35
N TRP A 83 -10.20 -4.21 -0.83
CA TRP A 83 -9.21 -4.27 -1.90
C TRP A 83 -7.85 -3.72 -1.47
N ASN A 84 -7.84 -2.54 -0.84
CA ASN A 84 -6.59 -1.92 -0.41
C ASN A 84 -5.91 -2.65 0.75
N ILE A 85 -6.67 -3.27 1.66
CA ILE A 85 -6.13 -4.15 2.71
C ILE A 85 -5.46 -5.38 2.08
N SER A 86 -6.12 -6.02 1.12
CA SER A 86 -5.56 -7.18 0.43
C SER A 86 -4.28 -6.81 -0.33
N ARG A 87 -4.31 -5.73 -1.12
CA ARG A 87 -3.14 -5.24 -1.87
C ARG A 87 -1.96 -4.90 -0.97
N ILE A 88 -2.19 -4.15 0.11
CA ILE A 88 -1.09 -3.79 1.00
C ILE A 88 -0.54 -5.00 1.77
N ALA A 89 -1.40 -5.97 2.14
CA ALA A 89 -0.96 -7.21 2.74
C ALA A 89 -0.03 -7.97 1.79
N ARG A 90 -0.42 -8.12 0.52
CA ARG A 90 0.43 -8.73 -0.51
C ARG A 90 1.74 -7.95 -0.70
N CYS A 91 1.74 -6.61 -0.77
CA CYS A 91 2.97 -5.82 -0.82
C CYS A 91 3.90 -6.10 0.39
N ILE A 92 3.35 -6.21 1.61
CA ILE A 92 4.10 -6.55 2.82
C ILE A 92 4.70 -7.95 2.70
N LEU A 93 3.95 -8.94 2.19
CA LEU A 93 4.43 -10.30 2.00
C LEU A 93 5.58 -10.34 0.98
N LYS A 94 5.44 -9.65 -0.16
CA LYS A 94 6.52 -9.52 -1.15
C LYS A 94 7.76 -8.87 -0.55
N ASP A 95 7.60 -7.77 0.17
CA ASP A 95 8.71 -7.07 0.84
C ASP A 95 9.41 -7.94 1.89
N LEU A 96 8.67 -8.81 2.60
CA LEU A 96 9.25 -9.79 3.54
C LEU A 96 10.00 -10.90 2.81
N ILE A 97 9.41 -11.48 1.75
CA ILE A 97 10.02 -12.54 0.94
C ILE A 97 11.37 -12.07 0.39
N THR A 98 11.43 -10.85 -0.18
CA THR A 98 12.66 -10.29 -0.77
C THR A 98 13.75 -9.95 0.27
N ARG A 99 13.38 -9.78 1.54
CA ARG A 99 14.32 -9.50 2.64
C ARG A 99 14.93 -10.76 3.25
N LEU A 100 14.29 -11.92 3.05
CA LEU A 100 14.81 -13.19 3.55
C LEU A 100 15.94 -13.71 2.63
N PRO A 101 17.02 -14.30 3.19
CA PRO A 101 18.14 -14.84 2.42
C PRO A 101 17.71 -15.71 1.25
N ALA A 102 18.37 -15.54 0.08
CA ALA A 102 18.13 -16.37 -1.08
C ALA A 102 18.40 -17.84 -0.76
N VAL A 103 17.42 -18.68 -1.07
CA VAL A 103 17.54 -20.15 -1.00
C VAL A 103 18.03 -20.64 -2.38
N PRO A 104 18.72 -21.79 -2.52
CA PRO A 104 19.08 -22.30 -3.84
C PRO A 104 17.86 -22.34 -4.80
N ASN A 105 17.99 -21.76 -6.01
CA ASN A 105 16.94 -21.50 -7.04
C ASN A 105 16.08 -20.21 -6.94
N ASP A 106 16.42 -19.25 -6.07
CA ASP A 106 15.53 -18.10 -5.75
C ASP A 106 15.73 -16.82 -6.61
N ASP A 107 16.78 -16.73 -7.43
CA ASP A 107 17.17 -15.48 -8.13
C ASP A 107 16.18 -15.00 -9.21
N LEU A 108 15.29 -15.89 -9.71
CA LEU A 108 14.29 -15.52 -10.73
C LEU A 108 13.03 -14.87 -10.15
N HIS A 109 12.75 -15.04 -8.85
CA HIS A 109 11.49 -14.58 -8.22
C HIS A 109 11.54 -13.12 -7.77
N HIS A 110 12.72 -12.58 -7.43
CA HIS A 110 12.84 -11.24 -6.82
C HIS A 110 12.34 -10.09 -7.71
N LYS A 111 12.61 -10.15 -9.03
CA LYS A 111 12.13 -9.11 -9.97
C LYS A 111 10.61 -9.16 -10.16
N ASP A 112 10.05 -10.36 -10.15
CA ASP A 112 8.61 -10.59 -10.26
C ASP A 112 7.89 -10.09 -9.00
N ASP A 113 8.44 -10.35 -7.82
CA ASP A 113 7.92 -9.86 -6.55
C ASP A 113 7.94 -8.32 -6.47
N GLN A 114 9.02 -7.69 -6.94
CA GLN A 114 9.12 -6.23 -6.98
C GLN A 114 8.11 -5.62 -7.96
N GLN A 115 7.96 -6.19 -9.16
CA GLN A 115 6.97 -5.71 -10.13
C GLN A 115 5.54 -5.88 -9.58
N THR A 116 5.24 -7.03 -8.97
CA THR A 116 3.93 -7.28 -8.36
C THR A 116 3.64 -6.26 -7.26
N ALA A 117 4.62 -5.97 -6.38
CA ALA A 117 4.46 -4.96 -5.34
C ALA A 117 4.24 -3.55 -5.91
N PHE A 118 4.93 -3.20 -7.00
CA PHE A 118 4.73 -1.96 -7.74
C PHE A 118 3.30 -1.84 -8.29
N ASP A 119 2.82 -2.89 -8.98
CA ASP A 119 1.48 -2.91 -9.56
C ASP A 119 0.40 -2.77 -8.48
N MET A 120 0.58 -3.44 -7.34
CA MET A 120 -0.33 -3.31 -6.20
C MET A 120 -0.30 -1.91 -5.56
N ALA A 121 0.85 -1.24 -5.56
CA ALA A 121 0.95 0.13 -5.08
C ALA A 121 0.29 1.13 -6.05
N GLU A 122 0.46 0.96 -7.37
CA GLU A 122 -0.27 1.71 -8.41
C GLU A 122 -1.79 1.55 -8.23
N ASP A 123 -2.26 0.33 -7.98
CA ASP A 123 -3.65 0.02 -7.70
C ASP A 123 -4.19 0.73 -6.44
N ILE A 124 -3.40 0.77 -5.35
CA ILE A 124 -3.75 1.53 -4.14
C ILE A 124 -3.85 3.01 -4.48
N ILE A 125 -2.90 3.54 -5.23
CA ILE A 125 -2.86 4.93 -5.65
C ILE A 125 -4.07 5.30 -6.52
N ALA A 126 -4.42 4.45 -7.48
CA ALA A 126 -5.58 4.63 -8.36
C ALA A 126 -6.90 4.72 -7.58
N SER A 127 -6.97 4.12 -6.39
CA SER A 127 -8.12 4.21 -5.48
C SER A 127 -8.18 5.50 -4.66
N LEU A 128 -7.08 6.26 -4.53
CA LEU A 128 -7.02 7.41 -3.63
C LEU A 128 -8.05 8.50 -3.94
N PRO A 129 -8.30 8.89 -5.21
CA PRO A 129 -9.33 9.87 -5.51
C PRO A 129 -10.72 9.46 -5.02
N TYR A 130 -11.06 8.17 -5.11
CA TYR A 130 -12.33 7.63 -4.60
C TYR A 130 -12.46 7.79 -3.08
N HIS A 131 -11.36 7.63 -2.33
CA HIS A 131 -11.34 7.84 -0.88
C HIS A 131 -11.27 9.31 -0.45
N PHE A 132 -10.63 10.16 -1.27
CA PHE A 132 -10.25 11.51 -0.90
C PHE A 132 -11.19 12.60 -1.42
N SER A 133 -11.97 12.35 -2.46
CA SER A 133 -12.88 13.34 -3.05
C SER A 133 -14.28 13.25 -2.46
N GLU A 134 -14.94 14.40 -2.30
CA GLU A 134 -16.37 14.44 -1.97
C GLU A 134 -17.21 14.02 -3.18
N ASP A 135 -16.81 14.50 -4.35
CA ASP A 135 -17.40 14.17 -5.64
C ASP A 135 -16.28 13.81 -6.61
N LEU A 136 -16.22 12.52 -6.96
CA LEU A 136 -15.24 11.98 -7.87
C LEU A 136 -15.41 12.52 -9.29
N GLN A 137 -16.64 12.83 -9.73
CA GLN A 137 -16.90 13.39 -11.05
C GLN A 137 -16.40 14.83 -11.15
N VAL A 138 -16.53 15.62 -10.09
CA VAL A 138 -15.93 16.97 -10.02
C VAL A 138 -14.41 16.87 -10.08
N PHE A 139 -13.81 15.98 -9.31
CA PHE A 139 -12.36 15.72 -9.36
C PHE A 139 -11.89 15.39 -10.78
N LEU A 140 -12.58 14.50 -11.50
CA LEU A 140 -12.19 14.08 -12.86
C LEU A 140 -12.29 15.23 -13.87
N LYS A 141 -13.37 16.01 -13.83
CA LYS A 141 -13.54 17.18 -14.71
C LYS A 141 -12.40 18.18 -14.55
N ASP A 142 -11.94 18.33 -13.32
CA ASP A 142 -10.90 19.28 -12.95
C ASP A 142 -9.47 18.69 -12.97
N ARG A 143 -9.33 17.39 -13.27
CA ARG A 143 -8.06 16.65 -13.14
C ARG A 143 -6.96 17.19 -14.04
N HIS A 144 -7.31 17.72 -15.21
CA HIS A 144 -6.36 18.34 -16.14
C HIS A 144 -6.00 19.79 -15.80
N ASN A 145 -6.83 20.45 -14.98
CA ASN A 145 -6.71 21.87 -14.67
C ASN A 145 -6.11 22.14 -13.28
N HIS A 146 -6.15 21.13 -12.40
CA HIS A 146 -5.66 21.22 -11.03
C HIS A 146 -4.57 20.19 -10.75
N THR A 147 -3.79 20.45 -9.71
CA THR A 147 -2.70 19.56 -9.26
C THR A 147 -3.00 18.89 -7.91
N LYS A 148 -4.16 19.17 -7.32
CA LYS A 148 -4.56 18.68 -5.99
C LYS A 148 -6.08 18.70 -5.82
N ILE A 149 -6.57 17.84 -4.92
CA ILE A 149 -8.00 17.78 -4.58
C ILE A 149 -8.39 19.08 -3.86
N THR A 150 -9.42 19.75 -4.38
CA THR A 150 -9.96 21.00 -3.86
C THR A 150 -11.04 20.77 -2.80
N ASN A 151 -11.91 19.80 -3.04
CA ASN A 151 -13.03 19.44 -2.15
C ASN A 151 -12.77 18.06 -1.52
N PRO A 152 -12.19 18.02 -0.30
CA PRO A 152 -11.92 16.77 0.39
C PRO A 152 -13.25 16.07 0.74
N GLY A 153 -13.28 14.76 0.54
CA GLY A 153 -14.38 13.90 0.92
C GLY A 153 -14.50 13.70 2.42
N ARG A 154 -15.45 12.85 2.81
CA ARG A 154 -15.73 12.58 4.21
C ARG A 154 -14.50 11.96 4.90
N PRO A 155 -14.19 12.32 6.16
CA PRO A 155 -13.06 11.74 6.91
C PRO A 155 -13.09 10.21 6.97
N ALA A 156 -14.28 9.60 6.87
CA ALA A 156 -14.44 8.15 6.80
C ALA A 156 -13.60 7.49 5.69
N GLY A 157 -13.58 8.06 4.47
CA GLY A 157 -12.78 7.51 3.36
C GLY A 157 -11.28 7.57 3.67
N GLY A 158 -10.82 8.68 4.23
CA GLY A 158 -9.43 8.82 4.67
C GLY A 158 -9.06 7.81 5.77
N LEU A 159 -9.88 7.65 6.81
CA LEU A 159 -9.62 6.70 7.89
C LEU A 159 -9.52 5.26 7.38
N LEU A 160 -10.37 4.93 6.42
CA LEU A 160 -10.49 3.61 5.81
C LEU A 160 -9.28 3.21 4.94
N ILE A 161 -8.50 4.18 4.43
CA ILE A 161 -7.29 3.92 3.63
C ILE A 161 -5.98 4.28 4.34
N MET A 162 -6.05 5.03 5.45
CA MET A 162 -4.90 5.59 6.17
C MET A 162 -3.81 4.56 6.47
N HIS A 163 -4.19 3.39 6.98
CA HIS A 163 -3.23 2.36 7.37
C HIS A 163 -2.55 1.70 6.16
N ALA A 164 -3.27 1.53 5.05
CA ALA A 164 -2.71 0.95 3.84
C ALA A 164 -1.62 1.86 3.25
N ILE A 165 -1.91 3.16 3.08
CA ILE A 165 -0.90 4.11 2.58
C ILE A 165 0.24 4.31 3.57
N ARG A 166 -0.03 4.21 4.88
CA ARG A 166 1.01 4.26 5.90
C ARG A 166 1.96 3.08 5.80
N ALA A 167 1.46 1.87 5.67
CA ALA A 167 2.31 0.71 5.44
C ALA A 167 3.09 0.89 4.12
N ALA A 168 2.44 1.28 3.02
CA ALA A 168 3.07 1.44 1.71
C ALA A 168 4.24 2.43 1.74
N SER A 169 4.09 3.58 2.43
CA SER A 169 5.16 4.57 2.61
C SER A 169 6.46 4.04 3.25
N ARG A 170 6.43 2.83 3.82
CA ARG A 170 7.56 2.21 4.54
C ARG A 170 8.16 1.00 3.83
N LEU A 171 7.53 0.47 2.79
CA LEU A 171 7.99 -0.77 2.16
C LEU A 171 9.18 -0.49 1.25
N GLU A 172 10.32 -1.11 1.55
CA GLU A 172 11.57 -0.84 0.83
C GLU A 172 11.56 -1.43 -0.58
N ILE A 173 10.73 -2.45 -0.83
CA ILE A 173 10.45 -2.98 -2.16
C ILE A 173 9.84 -1.93 -3.11
N LEU A 174 9.20 -0.88 -2.56
CA LEU A 174 8.58 0.17 -3.37
C LEU A 174 9.57 1.29 -3.72
N PRO A 175 9.48 1.85 -4.94
CA PRO A 175 10.22 3.04 -5.35
C PRO A 175 10.08 4.20 -4.35
N LEU A 176 11.16 5.00 -4.23
CA LEU A 176 11.22 6.10 -3.25
C LEU A 176 10.16 7.17 -3.52
N ASP A 177 9.92 7.51 -4.78
CA ASP A 177 8.90 8.46 -5.22
C ASP A 177 7.49 8.03 -4.81
N MET A 178 7.11 6.76 -4.98
CA MET A 178 5.83 6.23 -4.48
C MET A 178 5.73 6.34 -2.96
N ARG A 179 6.81 6.01 -2.24
CA ARG A 179 6.84 6.13 -0.77
C ARG A 179 6.65 7.56 -0.29
N GLU A 180 7.33 8.52 -0.92
CA GLU A 180 7.18 9.95 -0.63
C GLU A 180 5.79 10.48 -1.03
N TYR A 181 5.20 9.93 -2.10
CA TYR A 181 3.84 10.24 -2.49
C TYR A 181 2.81 9.78 -1.45
N PHE A 182 2.95 8.57 -0.90
CA PHE A 182 2.09 8.11 0.19
C PHE A 182 2.22 8.98 1.45
N LYS A 183 3.43 9.46 1.79
CA LYS A 183 3.63 10.43 2.88
C LYS A 183 2.96 11.78 2.59
N THR A 184 3.02 12.23 1.34
CA THR A 184 2.32 13.44 0.88
C THR A 184 0.81 13.30 1.06
N CYS A 185 0.26 12.12 0.74
CA CYS A 185 -1.15 11.80 0.95
C CYS A 185 -1.52 11.82 2.44
N LEU A 186 -0.74 11.17 3.31
CA LEU A 186 -0.95 11.20 4.77
C LEU A 186 -0.92 12.63 5.34
N THR A 187 0.05 13.44 4.92
CA THR A 187 0.15 14.84 5.31
C THR A 187 -1.07 15.64 4.86
N TRP A 188 -1.52 15.42 3.63
CA TRP A 188 -2.71 16.07 3.08
C TRP A 188 -3.97 15.67 3.85
N MET A 189 -4.15 14.39 4.17
CA MET A 189 -5.29 13.89 4.95
C MET A 189 -5.38 14.58 6.32
N GLY A 190 -4.26 14.70 7.03
CA GLY A 190 -4.24 15.40 8.30
C GLY A 190 -4.64 16.88 8.18
N LYS A 191 -4.21 17.56 7.12
CA LYS A 191 -4.48 18.98 6.89
C LYS A 191 -5.86 19.28 6.31
N ARG A 192 -6.43 18.37 5.51
CA ARG A 192 -7.61 18.63 4.67
C ARG A 192 -8.82 17.78 5.02
N MET A 193 -8.62 16.56 5.53
CA MET A 193 -9.71 15.68 5.97
C MET A 193 -9.91 15.70 7.49
N GLY A 194 -9.10 16.45 8.24
CA GLY A 194 -9.21 16.54 9.71
C GLY A 194 -8.73 15.28 10.45
N ILE A 195 -7.96 14.41 9.80
CA ILE A 195 -7.45 13.16 10.40
C ILE A 195 -6.07 13.42 11.02
N GLY A 196 -6.02 14.02 12.20
CA GLY A 196 -4.75 14.45 12.83
C GLY A 196 -3.71 13.33 12.99
N GLN A 197 -4.14 12.08 13.19
CA GLN A 197 -3.26 10.91 13.25
C GLN A 197 -2.49 10.69 11.92
N ALA A 198 -3.08 11.02 10.77
CA ALA A 198 -2.42 10.85 9.48
C ALA A 198 -1.20 11.77 9.33
N ALA A 199 -1.27 13.01 9.81
CA ALA A 199 -0.13 13.93 9.81
C ALA A 199 1.01 13.39 10.68
N PHE A 200 0.70 12.93 11.89
CA PHE A 200 1.69 12.29 12.77
C PHE A 200 2.35 11.07 12.09
N LEU A 201 1.55 10.21 11.47
CA LEU A 201 2.03 9.01 10.78
C LEU A 201 2.94 9.32 9.57
N ALA A 202 2.80 10.49 8.93
CA ALA A 202 3.72 10.94 7.89
C ALA A 202 5.11 11.29 8.45
N GLU A 203 5.15 11.91 9.64
CA GLU A 203 6.36 12.48 10.25
C GLU A 203 7.21 11.48 11.05
N VAL A 204 6.60 10.43 11.62
CA VAL A 204 7.29 9.40 12.46
C VAL A 204 8.45 8.69 11.73
N SER A 205 8.58 8.89 10.42
CA SER A 205 9.71 8.43 9.59
C SER A 205 11.05 9.10 9.92
N ASN A 206 11.05 10.26 10.59
CA ASN A 206 12.26 11.08 10.83
C ASN A 206 12.79 11.04 12.29
N LEU A 207 12.20 10.23 13.16
CA LEU A 207 12.67 10.12 14.55
C LEU A 207 13.73 9.01 14.67
N PRO A 208 15.01 9.35 14.94
CA PRO A 208 16.01 8.34 15.23
C PRO A 208 15.60 7.57 16.49
N GLY A 209 15.31 6.27 16.35
CA GLY A 209 15.06 5.36 17.48
C GLY A 209 13.70 4.67 17.52
N PHE A 210 12.74 4.98 16.64
CA PHE A 210 11.40 4.33 16.67
C PHE A 210 11.28 3.08 15.77
N VAL A 211 12.36 2.68 15.09
CA VAL A 211 12.42 1.43 14.32
C VAL A 211 12.82 0.30 15.26
N ARG A 212 11.87 -0.27 16.01
CA ARG A 212 11.98 -1.70 16.37
C ARG A 212 10.73 -2.42 16.89
N TYR A 213 9.65 -1.77 17.34
CA TYR A 213 8.62 -2.52 18.08
C TYR A 213 7.15 -2.13 17.83
N CYS A 214 6.78 -1.68 16.63
CA CYS A 214 5.36 -1.53 16.31
C CYS A 214 5.06 -1.91 14.84
N LEU A 215 5.14 -3.21 14.57
CA LEU A 215 4.18 -3.93 13.73
C LEU A 215 3.58 -5.02 14.61
#